data_AF-A0A835E1C6-F1
#
_entry.id   AF-A0A835E1C6-F1
#
_cell.length_a   1.000
_cell.length_b   1.000
_cell.length_c   1.000
_cell.angle_alpha   90.00
_cell.angle_beta   90.00
_cell.angle_gamma   90.00
#
_symmetry.space_group_name_H-M   'P 1'
#
loop_
_entity.id
_entity.type
_entity.pdbx_description
1 polymer ?
#
loop_
_entity_poly.entity_id
_entity_poly.type
_entity_poly.pdbx_seq_one_letter_code
_entity_poly.pdbx_strand_id
1 'polypeptide(L)'
;MDLHVGSTTVKELWSLPRPPAVPEAHYSVFIFLCCWRIWKHRNEVVFRAEEPSLLRLLRDCKEDAHLWAGRLPRSEAHIVDSWCLIFNPM
;
A
#
# COMPACT_ATOMS: atom_id res chain seq x y z
N MET A 1 24.30 -3.63 -6.06
CA MET A 1 23.41 -2.67 -6.75
C MET A 1 22.75 -1.85 -5.68
N ASP A 2 23.34 -0.69 -5.41
CA ASP A 2 22.95 0.21 -4.34
C ASP A 2 21.52 0.69 -4.51
N LEU A 3 20.64 0.28 -3.60
CA LEU A 3 19.34 0.90 -3.43
C LEU A 3 19.59 2.33 -2.95
N HIS A 4 19.66 3.28 -3.87
CA HIS A 4 19.61 4.70 -3.56
C HIS A 4 18.21 4.98 -3.00
N VAL A 5 18.00 4.68 -1.72
CA VAL A 5 16.84 5.16 -0.98
C VAL A 5 17.02 6.66 -0.86
N GLY A 6 16.60 7.39 -1.89
CA GLY A 6 16.48 8.84 -1.81
C GLY A 6 15.64 9.15 -0.58
N SER A 7 16.21 9.91 0.36
CA SER A 7 15.55 10.29 1.60
C SER A 7 14.32 11.13 1.26
N THR A 8 13.18 10.46 1.09
CA THR A 8 11.89 11.11 0.86
C THR A 8 11.30 11.42 2.23
N THR A 9 10.97 12.68 2.47
CA THR A 9 10.30 13.07 3.71
C THR A 9 8.79 12.84 3.58
N VAL A 10 8.07 12.78 4.70
CA VAL A 10 6.60 12.72 4.68
C VAL A 10 5.99 13.91 3.93
N LYS A 11 6.68 15.07 3.91
CA LYS A 11 6.23 16.25 3.15
C LYS A 11 6.30 16.06 1.65
N GLU A 12 7.13 15.16 1.15
CA GLU A 12 7.34 14.91 -0.28
C GLU A 12 6.88 13.50 -0.67
N LEU A 13 5.92 12.92 0.07
CA LEU A 13 5.52 11.53 -0.08
C LEU A 13 5.07 11.18 -1.52
N TRP A 14 4.46 12.13 -2.24
CA TRP A 14 4.07 11.96 -3.65
C TRP A 14 5.26 11.83 -4.62
N SER A 15 6.47 12.21 -4.18
CA SER A 15 7.71 12.09 -4.97
C SER A 15 8.39 10.72 -4.81
N LEU A 16 7.81 9.82 -4.01
CA LEU A 16 8.36 8.48 -3.80
C LEU A 16 8.61 7.79 -5.14
N PRO A 17 9.84 7.30 -5.39
CA PRO A 17 10.13 6.61 -6.64
C PRO A 17 9.29 5.34 -6.73
N ARG A 18 8.63 5.14 -7.88
CA ARG A 18 7.81 3.96 -8.13
C ARG A 18 8.69 2.71 -8.26
N PRO A 19 8.48 1.67 -7.43
CA PRO A 19 9.17 0.40 -7.63
C PRO A 19 8.75 -0.24 -8.98
N PRO A 20 9.66 -0.89 -9.72
CA PRO A 20 9.35 -1.46 -11.03
C PRO A 20 8.18 -2.46 -11.03
N ALA A 21 7.96 -3.16 -9.92
CA ALA A 21 6.88 -4.13 -9.75
C ALA A 21 5.49 -3.49 -9.57
N VAL A 22 5.42 -2.18 -9.27
CA VAL A 22 4.15 -1.46 -9.10
C VAL A 22 3.76 -0.78 -10.42
N PRO A 23 2.53 -1.00 -10.92
CA PRO A 23 2.01 -0.26 -12.08
C PRO A 23 2.09 1.26 -11.90
N GLU A 24 2.33 1.98 -12.99
CA GLU A 24 2.35 3.45 -12.98
C GLU A 24 0.97 4.06 -12.80
N ALA A 25 -0.03 3.47 -13.47
CA ALA A 25 -1.41 3.86 -13.29
C ALA A 25 -1.79 3.74 -11.81
N HIS A 26 -2.48 4.76 -11.30
CA HIS A 26 -2.96 4.82 -9.91
C HIS A 26 -1.88 4.63 -8.83
N TYR A 27 -0.60 4.88 -9.12
CA TYR A 27 0.48 4.71 -8.14
C TYR A 27 0.32 5.61 -6.90
N SER A 28 -0.16 6.84 -7.07
CA SER A 28 -0.48 7.72 -5.94
C SER A 28 -1.56 7.15 -5.02
N VAL A 29 -2.55 6.44 -5.60
CA VAL A 29 -3.60 5.75 -4.85
C VAL A 29 -3.02 4.56 -4.09
N PHE A 30 -2.09 3.81 -4.70
CA PHE A 30 -1.38 2.73 -4.03
C PHE A 30 -0.58 3.24 -2.82
N ILE A 31 0.18 4.34 -2.95
CA ILE A 31 0.87 4.98 -1.82
C ILE A 31 -0.13 5.35 -0.72
N PHE A 32 -1.23 6.00 -1.09
CA PHE A 32 -2.27 6.40 -0.15
C PHE A 32 -2.82 5.20 0.63
N LEU A 33 -3.14 4.08 -0.04
CA LEU A 33 -3.62 2.86 0.61
C LEU A 33 -2.61 2.30 1.60
N CYS A 34 -1.33 2.24 1.23
CA CYS A 34 -0.26 1.81 2.13
C CYS A 34 -0.19 2.69 3.39
N CYS A 35 -0.18 4.01 3.22
CA CYS A 35 -0.13 4.95 4.35
C CYS A 35 -1.37 4.84 5.25
N TRP A 36 -2.55 4.73 4.63
CA TRP A 36 -3.81 4.53 5.34
C TRP A 36 -3.80 3.25 6.19
N ARG A 37 -3.32 2.14 5.63
CA ARG A 37 -3.22 0.87 6.36
C ARG A 37 -2.18 0.90 7.47
N ILE A 38 -1.02 1.54 7.25
CA ILE A 38 0.00 1.74 8.29
C ILE A 38 -0.59 2.54 9.45
N TRP A 39 -1.30 3.63 9.15
CA TRP A 39 -1.97 4.44 10.16
C TRP A 39 -3.01 3.61 10.92
N LYS A 40 -3.90 2.90 10.22
CA LYS A 40 -4.91 2.04 10.88
C LYS A 40 -4.27 0.97 11.76
N HIS A 41 -3.29 0.21 11.26
CA HIS A 41 -2.63 -0.84 12.03
C HIS A 41 -2.01 -0.31 13.33
N ARG A 42 -1.37 0.87 13.28
CA ARG A 42 -0.85 1.52 14.49
C ARG A 42 -1.94 1.90 15.48
N ASN A 43 -3.10 2.36 15.00
CA ASN A 43 -4.25 2.65 15.86
C ASN A 43 -4.80 1.37 16.49
N GLU A 44 -4.89 0.27 15.74
CA GLU A 44 -5.34 -1.02 16.27
C GLU A 44 -4.42 -1.53 17.39
N VAL A 45 -3.09 -1.43 17.20
CA VAL A 45 -2.11 -1.79 18.24
C VAL A 45 -2.30 -0.94 19.50
N VAL A 46 -2.43 0.38 19.36
CA VAL A 46 -2.53 1.30 20.51
C VAL A 46 -3.87 1.23 21.22
N PHE A 47 -4.97 1.21 20.47
CA PHE A 47 -6.32 1.39 21.01
C PHE A 47 -7.07 0.07 21.22
N ARG A 48 -6.64 -1.03 20.59
CA ARG A 48 -7.25 -2.35 20.77
C ARG A 48 -6.31 -3.39 21.38
N ALA A 49 -5.12 -2.98 21.81
CA ALA A 49 -4.10 -3.86 22.39
C ALA A 49 -3.75 -5.06 21.49
N GLU A 50 -3.78 -4.82 20.19
CA GLU A 50 -3.42 -5.82 19.18
C GLU A 50 -1.91 -5.91 19.01
N GLU A 51 -1.36 -7.10 18.70
CA GLU A 51 0.08 -7.28 18.52
C GLU A 51 0.57 -6.71 17.17
N PRO A 52 1.70 -5.98 17.12
CA PRO A 52 2.32 -5.57 15.85
C PRO A 52 2.57 -6.78 14.94
N SER A 53 2.06 -6.72 13.71
CA SER A 53 2.15 -7.86 12.78
C SER A 53 2.18 -7.40 11.33
N LEU A 54 3.32 -7.60 10.68
CA LEU A 54 3.50 -7.30 9.26
C LEU A 54 2.58 -8.17 8.39
N LEU A 55 2.43 -9.46 8.71
CA LEU A 55 1.57 -10.37 7.96
C LEU A 55 0.11 -9.89 7.96
N ARG A 56 -0.39 -9.46 9.13
CA ARG A 56 -1.73 -8.88 9.24
C ARG A 56 -1.85 -7.58 8.46
N LEU A 57 -0.88 -6.68 8.59
CA LEU A 57 -0.87 -5.42 7.84
C LEU A 57 -0.96 -5.68 6.32
N LEU A 58 -0.13 -6.59 5.79
CA LEU A 58 -0.09 -6.94 4.37
C LEU A 58 -1.39 -7.60 3.90
N ARG A 59 -1.93 -8.55 4.68
CA ARG A 59 -3.23 -9.16 4.39
C ARG A 59 -4.33 -8.09 4.31
N ASP A 60 -4.38 -7.19 5.28
CA ASP A 60 -5.42 -6.18 5.29
C ASP A 60 -5.21 -5.10 4.20
N CYS A 61 -3.98 -4.87 3.74
CA CYS A 61 -3.71 -4.06 2.53
C CYS A 61 -4.34 -4.70 1.29
N LYS A 62 -4.24 -6.02 1.15
CA LYS A 62 -4.84 -6.79 0.06
C LYS A 62 -6.37 -6.69 0.08
N GLU A 63 -6.98 -6.83 1.25
CA GLU A 63 -8.43 -6.68 1.43
C GLU A 63 -8.91 -5.26 1.07
N ASP A 64 -8.24 -4.23 1.58
CA ASP A 64 -8.55 -2.83 1.25
C ASP A 64 -8.36 -2.54 -0.25
N ALA A 65 -7.34 -3.12 -0.90
CA ALA A 65 -7.11 -2.96 -2.33
C ALA A 65 -8.28 -3.51 -3.17
N HIS A 66 -8.80 -4.68 -2.83
CA HIS A 66 -9.99 -5.25 -3.47
C HIS A 66 -11.22 -4.36 -3.29
N LEU A 67 -11.44 -3.78 -2.11
CA LEU A 67 -12.53 -2.82 -1.89
C LEU A 67 -12.34 -1.55 -2.74
N TRP A 68 -11.10 -1.15 -2.98
CA TRP A 68 -10.78 0.02 -3.80
C TRP A 68 -11.03 -0.19 -5.29
N ALA A 69 -11.06 -1.44 -5.78
CA ALA A 69 -11.40 -1.75 -7.17
C ALA A 69 -12.74 -1.10 -7.59
N GLY A 70 -13.71 -1.07 -6.68
CA GLY A 70 -15.02 -0.44 -6.91
C GLY A 70 -15.00 1.09 -7.02
N ARG A 71 -13.87 1.74 -6.70
CA ARG A 71 -13.67 3.19 -6.81
C ARG A 71 -12.85 3.60 -8.03
N LEU A 72 -12.34 2.63 -8.80
CA LEU A 72 -11.60 2.88 -10.04
C LEU A 72 -12.53 2.80 -11.27
N PRO A 73 -12.14 3.41 -12.40
CA PRO A 73 -12.81 3.15 -13.67
C PRO A 73 -12.84 1.64 -13.95
N ARG A 74 -13.97 1.12 -14.45
CA ARG A 74 -14.16 -0.33 -14.67
C ARG A 74 -13.09 -0.96 -15.56
N SER A 75 -12.60 -0.22 -16.56
CA SER A 75 -11.51 -0.66 -17.45
C SER A 75 -10.16 -0.80 -16.75
N GLU A 76 -9.96 -0.12 -15.62
CA GLU A 76 -8.69 -0.03 -14.90
C GLU A 76 -8.70 -0.81 -13.58
N ALA A 77 -9.86 -1.31 -13.14
CA ALA A 77 -10.00 -2.03 -11.87
C ALA A 77 -9.08 -3.26 -11.75
N HIS A 78 -8.68 -3.87 -12.86
CA HIS A 78 -7.74 -5.00 -12.92
C HIS A 78 -6.36 -4.69 -12.31
N ILE A 79 -5.99 -3.41 -12.19
CA ILE A 79 -4.72 -2.99 -11.59
C ILE A 79 -4.58 -3.42 -10.13
N VAL A 80 -5.70 -3.61 -9.44
CA VAL A 80 -5.75 -4.08 -8.06
C VAL A 80 -5.11 -5.46 -7.92
N ASP A 81 -5.23 -6.33 -8.92
CA ASP A 81 -4.60 -7.66 -8.87
C ASP A 81 -3.07 -7.55 -8.80
N SER A 82 -2.49 -6.56 -9.50
CA SER A 82 -1.06 -6.27 -9.43
C SER A 82 -0.66 -5.76 -8.04
N TRP A 83 -1.47 -4.90 -7.42
CA TRP A 83 -1.25 -4.46 -6.03
C TRP A 83 -1.31 -5.62 -5.05
N CYS A 84 -2.28 -6.52 -5.21
CA CYS A 84 -2.45 -7.69 -4.37
C CYS A 84 -1.25 -8.66 -4.45
N LEU A 85 -0.60 -8.77 -5.62
CA LEU A 85 0.65 -9.54 -5.76
C LEU A 85 1.79 -8.94 -4.94
N ILE A 86 1.87 -7.62 -4.85
CA ILE A 86 2.90 -6.92 -4.05
C ILE A 86 2.68 -7.12 -2.55
N PHE A 87 1.42 -7.24 -2.11
CA PHE A 87 1.08 -7.47 -0.71
C PHE A 87 1.17 -8.93 -0.27
N ASN A 88 1.46 -9.88 -1.17
CA ASN A 88 1.64 -11.26 -0.75
C ASN A 88 2.94 -11.37 0.07
N PRO A 89 2.88 -11.87 1.32
CA PRO A 89 4.09 -12.16 2.08
C PRO A 89 4.89 -13.26 1.35
N MET A 90 6.21 -13.09 1.26
CA MET A 90 7.13 -14.17 0.88
C MET A 90 7.12 -15.28 1.92
#